data_AF-A0A7X8ZF49-F1
#
_entry.id   AF-A0A7X8ZF49-F1
#
_cell.length_a   1.000
_cell.length_b   1.000
_cell.length_c   1.000
_cell.angle_alpha   90.00
_cell.angle_beta   90.00
_cell.angle_gamma   90.00
#
_symmetry.space_group_name_H-M   'P 1'
#
loop_
_entity.id
_entity.type
_entity.pdbx_description
1 polymer ?
#
loop_
_entity_poly.entity_id
_entity_poly.type
_entity_poly.pdbx_seq_one_letter_code
_entity_poly.pdbx_strand_id
1 'polypeptide(L)'
;PRALCIGGSGGFAIDFDQAAINAELTGTDTIRSVLSHVRPEVVDLVDRTGVFDFIPLLQALELHRPTPLDAPTVRLCRSLPRERGAEGSDAFWSCILALSCLGDTELFMEVITSTMAALGWVADDGSELGADAITAACAESLGLLSEIHAYGDDLLAPVERLDIYRALLRA
;
A
#
# COMPACT_ATOMS: atom_id res chain seq x y z
N PRO A 1 -17.91 -5.33 24.97
CA PRO A 1 -17.94 -3.91 25.41
C PRO A 1 -17.14 -3.71 26.71
N ARG A 2 -16.00 -3.00 26.66
CA ARG A 2 -15.25 -2.60 27.86
C ARG A 2 -15.56 -1.11 28.08
N ALA A 3 -16.35 -0.82 29.12
CA ALA A 3 -16.71 0.53 29.48
C ALA A 3 -15.50 1.27 30.07
N LEU A 4 -15.27 2.50 29.60
CA LEU A 4 -14.34 3.46 30.20
C LEU A 4 -15.19 4.47 30.98
N CYS A 5 -15.06 4.50 32.30
CA CYS A 5 -15.73 5.49 33.14
C CYS A 5 -14.84 6.73 33.28
N ILE A 6 -15.24 7.86 32.69
CA ILE A 6 -14.63 9.17 32.95
C ILE A 6 -15.39 9.81 34.13
N GLY A 7 -14.73 9.94 35.28
CA GLY A 7 -15.23 10.70 36.40
C GLY A 7 -15.05 12.20 36.15
N GLY A 8 -16.12 12.90 35.79
CA GLY A 8 -16.11 14.34 35.55
C GLY A 8 -16.09 15.15 36.86
N SER A 9 -15.11 16.03 37.00
CA SER A 9 -15.30 17.26 37.78
C SER A 9 -15.98 18.27 36.85
N GLY A 10 -17.23 18.61 37.18
CA GLY A 10 -18.16 19.29 36.27
C GLY A 10 -17.66 20.66 35.79
N GLY A 11 -17.71 20.85 34.48
CA GLY A 11 -17.47 22.16 33.85
C GLY A 11 -17.24 22.10 32.35
N PHE A 12 -18.20 21.59 31.56
CA PHE A 12 -18.18 21.81 30.10
C PHE A 12 -19.54 22.32 29.63
N ALA A 13 -19.61 23.64 29.41
CA ALA A 13 -20.72 24.34 28.77
C ALA A 13 -20.37 24.69 27.32
N ILE A 14 -19.83 23.72 26.60
CA ILE A 14 -19.60 23.73 25.16
C ILE A 14 -19.80 22.29 24.68
N ASP A 15 -20.43 22.11 23.52
CA ASP A 15 -20.57 20.80 22.88
C ASP A 15 -19.16 20.22 22.66
N PHE A 16 -18.76 19.29 23.52
CA PHE A 16 -17.53 18.54 23.38
C PHE A 16 -17.79 17.41 22.40
N ASP A 17 -17.63 17.70 21.11
CA ASP A 17 -17.67 16.67 20.08
C ASP A 17 -16.36 15.89 20.09
N GLN A 18 -16.31 14.87 20.96
CA GLN A 18 -15.20 13.94 21.07
C GLN A 18 -14.93 13.20 19.75
N ALA A 19 -15.93 13.02 18.88
CA ALA A 19 -15.76 12.33 17.62
C ALA A 19 -15.06 13.23 16.58
N ALA A 20 -15.42 14.50 16.51
CA ALA A 20 -14.72 15.49 15.69
C ALA A 20 -13.28 15.72 16.18
N ILE A 21 -13.08 15.86 17.49
CA ILE A 21 -11.75 16.05 18.09
C ILE A 21 -10.89 14.79 17.91
N ASN A 22 -11.43 13.59 18.07
CA ASN A 22 -10.68 12.36 17.79
C ASN A 22 -10.40 12.18 16.30
N ALA A 23 -11.31 12.57 15.39
CA ALA A 23 -11.05 12.55 13.95
C ALA A 23 -9.92 13.52 13.56
N GLU A 24 -9.90 14.71 14.16
CA GLU A 24 -8.90 15.76 13.92
C GLU A 24 -7.53 15.43 14.55
N LEU A 25 -7.50 14.95 15.80
CA LEU A 25 -6.28 14.61 16.54
C LEU A 25 -5.73 13.21 16.25
N THR A 26 -6.58 12.26 15.83
CA THR A 26 -6.19 10.85 15.62
C THR A 26 -6.16 10.47 14.14
N GLY A 27 -6.90 11.15 13.26
CA GLY A 27 -6.90 10.83 11.83
C GLY A 27 -5.66 11.38 11.13
N THR A 28 -5.52 12.70 11.06
CA THR A 28 -4.49 13.35 10.24
C THR A 28 -3.06 13.11 10.72
N ASP A 29 -2.83 13.17 12.03
CA ASP A 29 -1.49 12.96 12.59
C ASP A 29 -1.05 11.49 12.53
N THR A 30 -1.99 10.55 12.69
CA THR A 30 -1.70 9.11 12.51
C THR A 30 -1.43 8.78 11.05
N ILE A 31 -2.18 9.36 10.11
CA ILE A 31 -1.93 9.19 8.67
C ILE A 31 -0.55 9.73 8.31
N ARG A 32 -0.21 10.94 8.75
CA ARG A 32 1.13 11.53 8.51
C ARG A 32 2.23 10.67 9.11
N SER A 33 2.04 10.15 10.32
CA SER A 33 3.00 9.25 10.96
C SER A 33 3.19 7.96 10.16
N VAL A 34 2.11 7.38 9.63
CA VAL A 34 2.18 6.15 8.81
C VAL A 34 2.92 6.43 7.51
N LEU A 35 2.51 7.47 6.78
CA LEU A 35 3.11 7.84 5.50
C LEU A 35 4.58 8.24 5.63
N SER A 36 5.03 8.71 6.81
CA SER A 36 6.45 9.00 7.07
C SER A 36 7.37 7.77 7.01
N HIS A 37 6.82 6.56 7.08
CA HIS A 37 7.55 5.30 6.94
C HIS A 37 7.36 4.64 5.56
N VAL A 38 6.52 5.22 4.71
CA VAL A 38 6.19 4.71 3.39
C VAL A 38 7.11 5.36 2.36
N ARG A 39 7.47 4.61 1.30
CA ARG A 39 8.23 5.14 0.17
C ARG A 39 7.54 6.35 -0.47
N PRO A 40 8.29 7.40 -0.84
CA PRO A 40 7.72 8.59 -1.48
C PRO A 40 6.89 8.29 -2.73
N GLU A 41 7.30 7.31 -3.55
CA GLU A 41 6.59 6.91 -4.77
C GLU A 41 5.21 6.33 -4.47
N VAL A 42 5.07 5.59 -3.38
CA VAL A 42 3.78 5.03 -2.94
C VAL A 42 2.93 6.11 -2.30
N VAL A 43 3.53 7.05 -1.56
CA VAL A 43 2.82 8.22 -1.02
C VAL A 43 2.24 9.07 -2.16
N ASP A 44 3.04 9.35 -3.19
CA ASP A 44 2.62 10.08 -4.39
C ASP A 44 1.48 9.35 -5.12
N LEU A 45 1.57 8.03 -5.29
CA LEU A 45 0.52 7.21 -5.88
C LEU A 45 -0.80 7.31 -5.08
N VAL A 46 -0.75 7.17 -3.75
CA VAL A 46 -1.95 7.25 -2.90
C VAL A 46 -2.57 8.65 -2.97
N ASP A 47 -1.77 9.71 -3.03
CA ASP A 47 -2.27 11.08 -3.16
C ASP A 47 -2.94 11.31 -4.54
N ARG A 48 -2.28 10.88 -5.62
CA ARG A 48 -2.78 11.02 -7.01
C ARG A 48 -4.03 10.20 -7.29
N THR A 49 -4.15 9.00 -6.71
CA THR A 49 -5.36 8.17 -6.86
C THR A 49 -6.55 8.74 -6.10
N GLY A 50 -6.31 9.44 -4.99
CA GLY A 50 -7.36 9.79 -4.03
C GLY A 50 -8.00 8.56 -3.35
N VAL A 51 -7.42 7.37 -3.51
CA VAL A 51 -7.93 6.12 -2.95
C VAL A 51 -7.38 5.97 -1.52
N PHE A 52 -8.16 6.45 -0.55
CA PHE A 52 -7.78 6.42 0.86
C PHE A 52 -7.83 5.01 1.49
N ASP A 53 -8.36 4.00 0.79
CA ASP A 53 -8.44 2.62 1.27
C ASP A 53 -7.07 1.95 1.43
N PHE A 54 -6.01 2.50 0.82
CA PHE A 54 -4.64 2.06 1.07
C PHE A 54 -4.07 2.51 2.42
N ILE A 55 -4.63 3.55 3.04
CA ILE A 55 -4.14 4.07 4.33
C ILE A 55 -4.30 3.04 5.46
N PRO A 56 -5.49 2.40 5.66
CA PRO A 56 -5.63 1.30 6.60
C PRO A 56 -4.71 0.10 6.32
N LEU A 57 -4.48 -0.23 5.04
CA LEU A 57 -3.54 -1.29 4.66
C LEU A 57 -2.11 -0.94 5.11
N LEU A 58 -1.62 0.25 4.78
CA LEU A 58 -0.28 0.72 5.15
C LEU A 58 -0.10 0.82 6.68
N GLN A 59 -1.17 1.17 7.41
CA GLN A 59 -1.22 1.11 8.87
C GLN A 59 -1.03 -0.33 9.38
N ALA A 60 -1.80 -1.28 8.83
CA ALA A 60 -1.74 -2.68 9.22
C ALA A 60 -0.38 -3.35 8.91
N LEU A 61 0.31 -2.88 7.87
CA LEU A 61 1.64 -3.33 7.50
C LEU A 61 2.73 -2.86 8.47
N GLU A 62 2.47 -1.90 9.38
CA GLU A 62 3.40 -1.46 10.43
C GLU A 62 4.85 -1.27 9.93
N LEU A 63 5.05 -0.48 8.87
CA LEU A 63 6.34 -0.34 8.16
C LEU A 63 7.49 0.23 9.01
N HIS A 64 7.18 0.81 10.17
CA HIS A 64 8.18 1.24 11.16
C HIS A 64 9.00 0.06 11.72
N ARG A 65 8.46 -1.16 11.70
CA ARG A 65 9.14 -2.35 12.23
C ARG A 65 10.18 -2.88 11.22
N PRO A 66 11.36 -3.32 11.70
CA PRO A 66 12.31 -4.02 10.85
C PRO A 66 11.72 -5.37 10.38
N THR A 67 12.08 -5.77 9.16
CA THR A 67 11.73 -7.07 8.61
C THR A 67 12.92 -8.03 8.78
N PRO A 68 12.69 -9.34 9.00
CA PRO A 68 13.73 -10.34 9.18
C PRO A 68 14.32 -10.83 7.84
N LEU A 69 14.49 -9.92 6.87
CA LEU A 69 15.01 -10.26 5.54
C LEU A 69 16.53 -10.26 5.52
N ASP A 70 17.09 -11.10 4.64
CA ASP A 70 18.52 -11.12 4.39
C ASP A 70 18.99 -9.90 3.57
N ALA A 71 20.29 -9.59 3.64
CA ALA A 71 20.83 -8.40 2.98
C ALA A 71 20.67 -8.40 1.44
N PRO A 72 20.81 -9.53 0.73
CA PRO A 72 20.47 -9.62 -0.70
C PRO A 72 19.03 -9.21 -1.02
N THR A 73 18.04 -9.75 -0.32
CA THR A 73 16.62 -9.45 -0.57
C THR A 73 16.30 -7.98 -0.28
N VAL A 74 16.86 -7.42 0.79
CA VAL A 74 16.70 -5.98 1.11
C VAL A 74 17.29 -5.10 0.00
N ARG A 75 18.45 -5.46 -0.55
CA ARG A 75 19.05 -4.72 -1.68
C ARG A 75 18.21 -4.83 -2.95
N LEU A 76 17.65 -6.01 -3.22
CA LEU A 76 16.75 -6.22 -4.34
C LEU A 76 15.51 -5.32 -4.20
N CYS A 77 14.83 -5.35 -3.05
CA CYS A 77 13.65 -4.52 -2.79
C CYS A 77 13.94 -3.02 -2.99
N ARG A 78 15.11 -2.55 -2.54
CA ARG A 78 15.52 -1.15 -2.71
C ARG A 78 15.80 -0.74 -4.15
N SER A 79 16.01 -1.72 -5.03
CA SER A 79 16.35 -1.49 -6.43
C SER A 79 15.15 -1.57 -7.38
N LEU A 80 13.96 -1.83 -6.83
CA LEU A 80 12.69 -1.88 -7.55
C LEU A 80 11.91 -0.56 -7.38
N PRO A 81 11.07 -0.16 -8.36
CA PRO A 81 10.88 -0.80 -9.67
C PRO A 81 12.08 -0.66 -10.63
N ARG A 82 12.16 -1.53 -11.64
CA ARG A 82 13.11 -1.47 -12.77
C ARG A 82 12.58 -0.69 -13.96
N GLU A 83 11.26 -0.63 -14.07
CA GLU A 83 10.56 -0.02 -15.18
C GLU A 83 10.96 1.44 -15.36
N ARG A 84 10.99 1.88 -16.61
CA ARG A 84 11.27 3.27 -16.96
C ARG A 84 9.95 3.96 -17.29
N GLY A 85 9.71 5.11 -16.68
CA GLY A 85 8.53 5.93 -16.93
C GLY A 85 7.46 5.79 -15.84
N ALA A 86 6.51 6.72 -15.84
CA ALA A 86 5.50 6.82 -14.79
C ALA A 86 4.54 5.62 -14.80
N GLU A 87 4.07 5.18 -15.98
CA GLU A 87 3.11 4.08 -16.11
C GLU A 87 3.62 2.77 -15.51
N GLY A 88 4.83 2.34 -15.88
CA GLY A 88 5.40 1.09 -15.34
C GLY A 88 5.70 1.16 -13.85
N SER A 89 6.12 2.33 -13.35
CA SER A 89 6.32 2.55 -11.91
C SER A 89 5.00 2.48 -11.14
N ASP A 90 3.96 3.15 -11.64
CA ASP A 90 2.62 3.15 -11.05
C ASP A 90 2.00 1.75 -11.09
N ALA A 91 2.17 1.03 -12.20
CA ALA A 91 1.74 -0.36 -12.34
C ALA A 91 2.41 -1.26 -11.29
N PHE A 92 3.73 -1.13 -11.12
CA PHE A 92 4.46 -1.89 -10.11
C PHE A 92 3.94 -1.62 -8.70
N TRP A 93 3.84 -0.35 -8.30
CA TRP A 93 3.39 -0.02 -6.94
C TRP A 93 1.93 -0.39 -6.69
N SER A 94 1.07 -0.31 -7.72
CA SER A 94 -0.30 -0.84 -7.68
C SER A 94 -0.29 -2.35 -7.43
N CYS A 95 0.56 -3.11 -8.12
CA CYS A 95 0.72 -4.55 -7.87
C CYS A 95 1.21 -4.84 -6.44
N ILE A 96 2.17 -4.08 -5.90
CA ILE A 96 2.64 -4.30 -4.52
C ILE A 96 1.56 -4.04 -3.49
N LEU A 97 0.77 -2.97 -3.66
CA LEU A 97 -0.37 -2.67 -2.78
C LEU A 97 -1.41 -3.79 -2.86
N ALA A 98 -1.77 -4.25 -4.06
CA ALA A 98 -2.69 -5.36 -4.25
C ALA A 98 -2.19 -6.69 -3.64
N LEU A 99 -0.90 -7.02 -3.85
CA LEU A 99 -0.28 -8.22 -3.28
C LEU A 99 -0.23 -8.18 -1.74
N SER A 100 -0.08 -6.98 -1.17
CA SER A 100 -0.06 -6.76 0.28
C SER A 100 -1.40 -7.03 0.94
N CYS A 101 -2.50 -7.03 0.19
CA CYS A 101 -3.81 -7.46 0.68
C CYS A 101 -3.89 -8.97 0.95
N LEU A 102 -2.93 -9.77 0.43
CA LEU A 102 -2.91 -11.24 0.54
C LEU A 102 -4.23 -11.92 0.11
N GLY A 103 -4.91 -11.31 -0.87
CA GLY A 103 -6.13 -11.85 -1.47
C GLY A 103 -5.88 -12.91 -2.53
N ASP A 104 -6.95 -13.34 -3.18
CA ASP A 104 -6.89 -14.19 -4.36
C ASP A 104 -6.59 -13.38 -5.63
N THR A 105 -6.50 -14.09 -6.75
CA THR A 105 -6.21 -13.49 -8.06
C THR A 105 -7.30 -12.51 -8.50
N GLU A 106 -8.57 -12.75 -8.17
CA GLU A 106 -9.67 -11.87 -8.54
C GLU A 106 -9.52 -10.51 -7.85
N LEU A 107 -9.30 -10.51 -6.53
CA LEU A 107 -9.05 -9.28 -5.79
C LEU A 107 -7.79 -8.56 -6.28
N PHE A 108 -6.72 -9.30 -6.59
CA PHE A 108 -5.50 -8.72 -7.15
C PHE A 108 -5.78 -7.96 -8.45
N MET A 109 -6.49 -8.59 -9.40
CA MET A 109 -6.83 -7.98 -10.68
C MET A 109 -7.74 -6.76 -10.54
N GLU A 110 -8.73 -6.83 -9.64
CA GLU A 110 -9.64 -5.72 -9.34
C GLU A 110 -8.88 -4.50 -8.77
N VAL A 111 -8.01 -4.73 -7.79
CA VAL A 111 -7.26 -3.64 -7.14
C VAL A 111 -6.32 -2.98 -8.14
N ILE A 112 -5.56 -3.72 -8.93
CA ILE A 112 -4.62 -3.09 -9.88
C ILE A 112 -5.35 -2.33 -10.99
N THR A 113 -6.45 -2.87 -11.51
CA THR A 113 -7.23 -2.25 -12.58
C THR A 113 -7.86 -0.94 -12.10
N SER A 114 -8.54 -0.98 -10.94
CA SER A 114 -9.16 0.21 -10.34
C SER A 114 -8.15 1.28 -9.95
N THR A 115 -6.98 0.89 -9.43
CA THR A 115 -5.90 1.83 -9.06
C THR A 115 -5.34 2.53 -10.29
N MET A 116 -5.04 1.77 -11.35
CA MET A 116 -4.49 2.34 -12.59
C MET A 116 -5.50 3.23 -13.30
N ALA A 117 -6.79 2.87 -13.31
CA ALA A 117 -7.86 3.72 -13.82
C ALA A 117 -7.99 5.02 -13.01
N ALA A 118 -7.89 4.96 -11.67
CA ALA A 118 -7.92 6.15 -10.81
C ALA A 118 -6.72 7.08 -11.04
N LEU A 119 -5.55 6.53 -11.41
CA LEU A 119 -4.38 7.30 -11.83
C LEU A 119 -4.53 7.93 -13.23
N GLY A 120 -5.57 7.54 -13.98
CA GLY A 120 -5.82 8.01 -15.34
C GLY A 120 -5.06 7.26 -16.42
N TRP A 121 -4.48 6.10 -16.11
CA TRP A 121 -3.86 5.23 -17.11
C TRP A 121 -4.94 4.46 -17.88
N VAL A 122 -4.95 4.63 -19.20
CA VAL A 122 -5.92 4.03 -20.12
C VAL A 122 -5.19 3.46 -21.33
N ALA A 123 -5.83 2.52 -22.02
CA ALA A 123 -5.35 2.00 -23.29
C ALA A 123 -5.43 3.06 -24.42
N ASP A 124 -4.81 2.77 -25.57
CA ASP A 124 -4.79 3.67 -26.73
C ASP A 124 -6.19 4.03 -27.27
N ASP A 125 -7.18 3.16 -27.05
CA ASP A 125 -8.57 3.38 -27.43
C ASP A 125 -9.40 4.11 -26.35
N GLY A 126 -8.76 4.49 -25.24
CA GLY A 126 -9.36 5.18 -24.11
C GLY A 126 -10.09 4.28 -23.10
N SER A 127 -10.05 2.96 -23.28
CA SER A 127 -10.60 2.00 -22.31
C SER A 127 -9.67 1.79 -21.10
N GLU A 128 -10.20 1.23 -20.01
CA GLU A 128 -9.40 0.89 -18.83
C GLU A 128 -8.33 -0.17 -19.17
N LEU A 129 -7.13 -0.02 -18.60
CA LEU A 129 -6.09 -1.03 -18.74
C LEU A 129 -6.49 -2.31 -18.01
N GLY A 130 -6.48 -3.44 -18.72
CA GLY A 130 -6.66 -4.75 -18.10
C GLY A 130 -5.45 -5.19 -17.27
N ALA A 131 -5.69 -6.10 -16.32
CA ALA A 131 -4.65 -6.68 -15.45
C ALA A 131 -3.42 -7.23 -16.22
N ASP A 132 -3.63 -7.88 -17.37
CA ASP A 132 -2.54 -8.39 -18.21
C ASP A 132 -1.65 -7.27 -18.75
N ALA A 133 -2.24 -6.14 -19.17
CA ALA A 133 -1.49 -4.99 -19.66
C ALA A 133 -0.71 -4.31 -18.52
N ILE A 134 -1.34 -4.17 -17.35
CA ILE A 134 -0.73 -3.58 -16.15
C ILE A 134 0.47 -4.42 -15.69
N THR A 135 0.30 -5.73 -15.56
CA THR A 135 1.40 -6.62 -15.16
C THR A 135 2.49 -6.70 -16.22
N ALA A 136 2.15 -6.61 -17.51
CA ALA A 136 3.14 -6.50 -18.59
C ALA A 136 3.94 -5.19 -18.51
N ALA A 137 3.31 -4.08 -18.12
CA ALA A 137 3.98 -2.79 -17.94
C ALA A 137 5.03 -2.81 -16.82
N CYS A 138 4.93 -3.72 -15.86
CA CYS A 138 5.89 -3.93 -14.77
C CYS A 138 6.54 -5.32 -14.70
N ALA A 139 6.65 -5.99 -15.86
CA ALA A 139 7.09 -7.38 -15.94
C ALA A 139 8.54 -7.61 -15.47
N GLU A 140 9.45 -6.64 -15.63
CA GLU A 140 10.85 -6.82 -15.21
C GLU A 140 10.94 -6.92 -13.68
N SER A 141 10.24 -6.02 -12.98
CA SER A 141 10.16 -6.05 -11.51
C SER A 141 9.38 -7.24 -10.98
N LEU A 142 8.26 -7.61 -11.62
CA LEU A 142 7.49 -8.80 -11.23
C LEU A 142 8.30 -10.10 -11.45
N GLY A 143 9.11 -10.16 -12.50
CA GLY A 143 10.05 -11.26 -12.72
C GLY A 143 11.04 -11.41 -11.57
N LEU A 144 11.66 -10.30 -11.13
CA LEU A 144 12.56 -10.29 -9.97
C LEU A 144 11.87 -10.67 -8.66
N LEU A 145 10.58 -10.35 -8.49
CA LEU A 145 9.79 -10.82 -7.34
C LEU A 145 9.49 -12.31 -7.40
N SER A 146 9.28 -12.85 -8.61
CA SER A 146 9.10 -14.28 -8.81
C SER A 146 10.36 -15.08 -8.47
N GLU A 147 11.55 -14.56 -8.79
CA GLU A 147 12.83 -15.17 -8.42
C GLU A 147 13.03 -15.32 -6.89
N ILE A 148 12.38 -14.45 -6.10
CA ILE A 148 12.37 -14.54 -4.64
C ILE A 148 11.04 -15.06 -4.08
N HIS A 149 10.23 -15.72 -4.92
CA HIS A 149 8.99 -16.40 -4.51
C HIS A 149 7.94 -15.47 -3.87
N ALA A 150 7.98 -14.17 -4.20
CA ALA A 150 7.03 -13.16 -3.75
C ALA A 150 5.92 -12.91 -4.78
N TYR A 151 6.01 -13.48 -5.98
CA TYR A 151 5.01 -13.35 -7.04
C TYR A 151 5.02 -14.58 -7.97
N GLY A 152 3.89 -14.90 -8.62
CA GLY A 152 3.74 -16.06 -9.50
C GLY A 152 3.22 -17.31 -8.78
N ASP A 153 3.55 -18.49 -9.32
CA ASP A 153 2.95 -19.76 -8.89
C ASP A 153 3.66 -20.42 -7.70
N ASP A 154 4.96 -20.21 -7.55
CA ASP A 154 5.78 -20.81 -6.48
C ASP A 154 6.02 -19.79 -5.36
N LEU A 155 5.01 -19.64 -4.49
CA LEU A 155 4.97 -18.60 -3.48
C LEU A 155 5.47 -19.07 -2.12
N LEU A 156 6.24 -18.20 -1.45
CA LEU A 156 6.52 -18.32 -0.02
C LEU A 156 5.25 -18.26 0.83
N ALA A 157 5.36 -18.66 2.09
CA ALA A 157 4.27 -18.53 3.03
C ALA A 157 3.81 -17.06 3.14
N PRO A 158 2.51 -16.79 3.40
CA PRO A 158 1.98 -15.44 3.43
C PRO A 158 2.76 -14.46 4.32
N VAL A 159 3.26 -14.93 5.47
CA VAL A 159 4.05 -14.10 6.41
C VAL A 159 5.39 -13.68 5.81
N GLU A 160 6.10 -14.59 5.15
CA GLU A 160 7.39 -14.32 4.51
C GLU A 160 7.24 -13.34 3.35
N ARG A 161 6.18 -13.51 2.54
CA ARG A 161 5.83 -12.55 1.47
C ARG A 161 5.49 -11.17 2.03
N LEU A 162 4.78 -11.12 3.15
CA LEU A 162 4.45 -9.86 3.82
C LEU A 162 5.72 -9.11 4.25
N ASP A 163 6.74 -9.81 4.74
CA ASP A 163 8.02 -9.19 5.08
C ASP A 163 8.72 -8.59 3.86
N ILE A 164 8.63 -9.24 2.70
CA ILE A 164 9.13 -8.72 1.41
C ILE A 164 8.35 -7.45 1.02
N TYR A 165 7.02 -7.49 1.03
CA TYR A 165 6.19 -6.32 0.68
C TYR A 165 6.39 -5.15 1.64
N ARG A 166 6.58 -5.41 2.94
CA ARG A 166 6.95 -4.39 3.93
C ARG A 166 8.30 -3.75 3.59
N ALA A 167 9.29 -4.55 3.17
CA ALA A 167 10.59 -4.01 2.77
C ALA A 167 10.53 -3.21 1.46
N LEU A 168 9.65 -3.58 0.54
CA LEU A 168 9.38 -2.81 -0.68
C LEU A 168 8.73 -1.47 -0.37
N LEU A 169 7.69 -1.45 0.48
CA LEU A 169 6.91 -0.25 0.75
C LEU A 169 7.58 0.73 1.73
N ARG A 170 8.61 0.28 2.45
CA ARG A 170 9.29 1.09 3.48
C ARG A 170 10.32 2.06 2.88
N ALA A 171 10.33 3.28 3.41
CA ALA A 171 11.32 4.34 3.14
C ALA A 171 12.76 3.99 3.61
#